data_AF-A0A537KW06-F1
#
_entry.id   AF-A0A537KW06-F1
#
_cell.length_a   1.000
_cell.length_b   1.000
_cell.length_c   1.000
_cell.angle_alpha   90.00
_cell.angle_beta   90.00
_cell.angle_gamma   90.00
#
_symmetry.space_group_name_H-M   'P 1'
#
loop_
_entity.id
_entity.type
_entity.pdbx_description
1 polymer ?
#
loop_
_entity_poly.entity_id
_entity_poly.type
_entity_poly.pdbx_seq_one_letter_code
_entity_poly.pdbx_strand_id
1 'polypeptide(L)' 'MHPVVAFLLNSFALYAAVGGVTALAFVTFGVTRVQPAPVSLGARILILPGVAALWPYVLIRWIRVR' A
#
# COMPACT_ATOMS: atom_id res chain seq x y z
N MET A 1 -4.72 -14.17 -26.76
CA MET A 1 -3.81 -14.05 -25.60
C MET A 1 -3.93 -15.32 -24.79
N HIS A 2 -2.83 -15.91 -24.33
CA HIS A 2 -2.89 -17.18 -23.59
C HIS A 2 -3.69 -17.00 -22.27
N PRO A 3 -4.63 -17.89 -21.92
CA PRO A 3 -5.54 -17.70 -20.78
C PRO A 3 -4.79 -17.51 -19.46
N VAL A 4 -3.67 -18.23 -19.27
CA VAL A 4 -2.81 -18.06 -18.09
C VAL A 4 -2.21 -16.65 -18.01
N VAL A 5 -1.80 -16.06 -19.15
CA VAL A 5 -1.24 -14.70 -19.16
C VAL A 5 -2.31 -13.68 -18.76
N ALA A 6 -3.52 -13.81 -19.28
CA ALA A 6 -4.64 -12.94 -18.91
C ALA A 6 -4.96 -13.05 -17.40
N PHE A 7 -4.99 -14.26 -16.87
CA PHE A 7 -5.21 -14.49 -15.44
C PHE A 7 -4.13 -13.83 -14.57
N LEU A 8 -2.85 -14.02 -14.91
CA LEU A 8 -1.73 -13.42 -14.16
C LEU A 8 -1.77 -11.89 -14.20
N LEU A 9 -1.97 -11.30 -15.38
CA LEU A 9 -2.02 -9.84 -15.53
C LEU A 9 -3.20 -9.22 -14.79
N ASN A 10 -4.39 -9.84 -14.87
CA ASN A 10 -5.57 -9.36 -14.15
C ASN A 10 -5.41 -9.49 -12.64
N SER A 11 -4.83 -10.59 -12.17
CA SER A 11 -4.54 -10.78 -10.73
C SER A 11 -3.53 -9.76 -10.22
N PHE A 12 -2.48 -9.49 -11.00
CA PHE A 12 -1.49 -8.47 -10.68
C PHE A 12 -2.09 -7.05 -10.71
N ALA A 13 -2.93 -6.74 -11.69
CA ALA A 13 -3.63 -5.46 -11.77
C ALA A 13 -4.56 -5.24 -10.56
N LEU A 14 -5.31 -6.28 -10.15
CA LEU A 14 -6.14 -6.23 -8.95
C LEU A 14 -5.28 -6.02 -7.68
N TYR A 15 -4.18 -6.76 -7.55
CA TYR A 15 -3.25 -6.60 -6.43
C TYR A 15 -2.69 -5.17 -6.38
N ALA A 16 -2.27 -4.61 -7.52
CA ALA A 16 -1.75 -3.25 -7.62
C ALA A 16 -2.81 -2.20 -7.30
N ALA A 17 -4.06 -2.39 -7.74
CA ALA A 17 -5.17 -1.49 -7.44
C ALA A 17 -5.48 -1.45 -5.94
N VAL A 18 -5.58 -2.61 -5.29
CA VAL A 18 -5.79 -2.71 -3.83
C VAL A 18 -4.61 -2.10 -3.08
N GLY A 19 -3.39 -2.34 -3.57
CA GLY A 19 -2.17 -1.75 -3.04
C GLY A 19 -2.18 -0.23 -3.12
N GLY A 20 -2.57 0.34 -4.25
CA GLY A 20 -2.69 1.79 -4.45
C GLY A 20 -3.70 2.44 -3.50
N VAL A 21 -4.89 1.85 -3.37
CA VAL A 21 -5.92 2.34 -2.42
C VAL A 21 -5.41 2.27 -0.98
N THR A 22 -4.78 1.15 -0.60
CA THR A 22 -4.21 0.97 0.74
C THR A 22 -3.10 1.97 1.01
N ALA A 23 -2.22 2.21 0.03
CA ALA A 23 -1.13 3.17 0.14
C ALA A 23 -1.66 4.59 0.35
N LEU A 24 -2.63 5.02 -0.45
CA LEU A 24 -3.26 6.33 -0.29
C LEU A 24 -3.89 6.50 1.10
N ALA A 25 -4.65 5.50 1.55
CA ALA A 25 -5.27 5.51 2.88
C ALA A 25 -4.23 5.51 4.01
N PHE A 26 -3.15 4.76 3.86
CA PHE A 26 -2.09 4.68 4.86
C PHE A 26 -1.26 5.97 4.92
N VAL A 27 -0.83 6.54 3.79
CA VAL A 27 -0.03 7.78 3.81
C VAL A 27 -0.85 8.99 4.27
N THR A 28 -2.17 8.96 4.12
CA THR A 28 -3.06 10.05 4.60
C THR A 28 -3.36 9.92 6.09
N PHE A 29 -3.79 8.74 6.55
CA PHE A 29 -4.30 8.54 7.91
C PHE A 29 -3.44 7.64 8.80
N GLY A 30 -2.76 6.66 8.21
CA GLY A 30 -2.07 5.61 8.95
C GLY A 30 -0.68 6.02 9.43
N VAL A 31 0.10 6.69 8.57
CA VAL A 31 1.54 6.93 8.80
C VAL A 31 1.83 7.70 10.09
N THR A 32 0.98 8.67 10.44
CA THR A 32 1.12 9.45 11.69
C THR A 32 0.72 8.69 12.94
N ARG A 33 0.01 7.56 12.80
CA ARG A 33 -0.39 6.70 13.93
C ARG A 33 0.64 5.63 14.24
N VAL A 34 1.40 5.19 13.23
CA VAL A 34 2.45 4.16 13.40
C VAL A 34 3.85 4.73 13.61
N GLN A 35 4.09 5.99 13.23
CA GLN A 35 5.39 6.64 13.46
C GLN A 35 5.31 7.64 14.62
N PRO A 36 6.28 7.60 15.55
CA PRO A 36 6.32 8.53 16.68
C PRO A 36 6.70 9.95 16.27
N ALA A 37 7.37 10.12 15.12
CA ALA A 37 7.79 11.40 14.59
C ALA A 37 6.82 11.93 13.51
N PRO A 38 6.64 13.26 13.38
CA PRO A 38 5.91 13.85 12.28
C PRO A 38 6.50 13.45 10.92
N VAL A 39 5.64 13.01 10.01
CA VAL A 39 6.04 12.58 8.65
C VAL A 39 5.77 13.69 7.65
N SER A 40 6.84 14.21 7.05
CA SER A 40 6.80 15.25 6.03
C SER A 40 6.10 14.78 4.74
N LEU A 41 5.63 15.72 3.91
CA LEU A 41 5.01 15.39 2.64
C LEU A 41 5.95 14.63 1.71
N GLY A 42 7.22 15.03 1.65
CA GLY A 42 8.25 14.33 0.87
C GLY A 42 8.45 12.89 1.32
N ALA A 43 8.47 12.64 2.64
CA ALA A 43 8.55 11.29 3.18
C ALA A 43 7.31 10.45 2.82
N ARG A 44 6.10 11.03 2.84
CA ARG A 44 4.86 10.34 2.43
C ARG A 44 4.91 9.90 0.97
N ILE A 45 5.42 10.75 0.08
CA ILE A 45 5.58 10.42 -1.35
C ILE A 45 6.61 9.30 -1.52
N LEU A 46 7.73 9.36 -0.79
CA LEU A 46 8.80 8.38 -0.89
C LEU A 46 8.38 6.98 -0.42
N ILE A 47 7.56 6.87 0.62
CA ILE A 47 7.08 5.58 1.13
C ILE A 47 5.92 4.99 0.33
N LEU A 48 5.18 5.82 -0.42
CA LEU A 48 3.97 5.42 -1.15
C LEU A 48 4.16 4.16 -2.03
N PRO A 49 5.20 4.06 -2.89
CA PRO A 49 5.39 2.86 -3.70
C PRO A 49 5.69 1.62 -2.86
N GLY A 50 6.45 1.76 -1.77
CA GLY A 50 6.75 0.66 -0.85
C GLY A 50 5.50 0.16 -0.14
N VAL A 51 4.63 1.07 0.29
CA VAL A 51 3.35 0.72 0.90
C VAL A 51 2.41 0.05 -0.11
N ALA A 52 2.37 0.54 -1.36
CA ALA A 52 1.53 -0.05 -2.39
C ALA A 52 1.98 -1.47 -2.76
N ALA A 53 3.29 -1.69 -2.88
CA ALA A 53 3.84 -3.00 -3.22
C ALA A 53 3.69 -4.03 -2.09
N LEU A 54 3.84 -3.60 -0.83
CA LEU A 54 3.81 -4.45 0.37
C LEU A 54 2.52 -4.28 1.19
N TRP A 55 1.43 -3.90 0.53
CA TRP A 55 0.19 -3.50 1.18
C TRP A 55 -0.39 -4.54 2.15
N PRO A 56 -0.34 -5.87 1.91
CA PRO A 56 -0.94 -6.82 2.84
C PRO A 56 -0.25 -6.77 4.21
N TYR A 57 1.08 -6.70 4.21
CA TYR A 57 1.87 -6.59 5.43
C TYR A 57 1.64 -5.27 6.15
N VAL A 58 1.63 -4.16 5.39
CA VAL A 58 1.36 -2.83 5.97
C VAL A 58 -0.03 -2.77 6.57
N LEU A 59 -1.04 -3.33 5.90
CA LEU A 59 -2.42 -3.35 6.37
C LEU A 59 -2.55 -4.18 7.65
N ILE A 60 -1.96 -5.38 7.71
CA ILE A 60 -1.95 -6.22 8.92
C ILE A 60 -1.32 -5.46 10.09
N ARG A 61 -0.16 -4.84 9.88
CA ARG A 61 0.52 -4.08 10.93
C ARG A 61 -0.31 -2.86 11.34
N TRP A 62 -0.88 -2.14 10.38
CA TRP A 62 -1.67 -0.95 10.64
C TRP A 62 -2.93 -1.24 11.46
N ILE A 63 -3.61 -2.36 11.18
CA ILE A 63 -4.78 -2.78 11.96
C ILE A 63 -4.37 -3.18 13.38
N ARG A 64 -3.20 -3.82 13.57
CA ARG A 64 -2.70 -4.26 14.89
C ARG A 64 -2.13 -3.14 15.77
N VAL A 65 -1.71 -2.02 15.18
CA VAL A 65 -1.16 -0.87 15.92
C VAL A 65 -2.26 0.10 16.40
N ARG A 66 -3.51 -0.08 15.95
CA ARG A 66 -4.65 0.55 16.62
C ARG A 66 -4.85 -0.06 17.99
#